data_AF-A0A7J9MAV3-F1
#
_entry.id   AF-A0A7J9MAV3-F1
#
_cell.length_a   1.000
_cell.length_b   1.000
_cell.length_c   1.000
_cell.angle_alpha   90.00
_cell.angle_beta   90.00
_cell.angle_gamma   90.00
#
_symmetry.space_group_name_H-M   'P 1'
#
loop_
_entity.id
_entity.type
_entity.pdbx_description
1 polymer ?
#
loop_
_entity_poly.entity_id
_entity_poly.type
_entity_poly.pdbx_seq_one_letter_code
_entity_poly.pdbx_strand_id
1 'polypeptide(L)'
;MLQHVMRLSHSWDSTVSMIPRGGDTIWGSLDWSPEEGYSCDQKREMKNSTRVTNPARAKSAISLTRSANFGRIVSFGKDVAEAPSDDIDRIDFKGAVKGHRAENRTCRDLWAEYHGMGFEGTKAVADYKTYTAESIVELLHFVAPKMMARSTAHFSHGIADNMDDPKYKHYKYWSNPLETTLPNAPEMEIFSFYGTGLPTERSYVYKLSPTAECHIPFQIDSSANDEETCLKGGAYSVDGDGTVPVLSAGFMCAKAWHGKTKFNPSGIRTYVREYRHSPPTTLLEGRGALSCAHVDIMRNFALIEDVIRIAAGASGEELGGNRVHSNIFKWSEKINLQL
;
A
#
# COMPACT_ATOMS: atom_id res chain seq x y z
N MET A 1 11.24 -0.41 26.44
CA MET A 1 11.22 -1.16 25.16
C MET A 1 10.69 -0.31 24.01
N LEU A 2 9.43 0.14 24.02
CA LEU A 2 8.82 0.90 22.91
C LEU A 2 9.59 2.17 22.51
N GLN A 3 10.06 2.97 23.47
CA GLN A 3 10.86 4.18 23.20
C GLN A 3 12.18 3.88 22.47
N HIS A 4 12.84 2.77 22.81
CA HIS A 4 14.10 2.37 22.16
C HIS A 4 13.84 1.89 20.73
N VAL A 5 12.72 1.18 20.51
CA VAL A 5 12.26 0.80 19.17
C VAL A 5 11.98 2.04 18.33
N MET A 6 11.27 3.04 18.87
CA MET A 6 11.04 4.31 18.16
C MET A 6 12.35 5.00 17.78
N ARG A 7 13.31 5.08 18.71
CA ARG A 7 14.63 5.68 18.43
C ARG A 7 15.36 4.97 17.30
N LEU A 8 15.35 3.64 17.31
CA LEU A 8 15.95 2.82 16.26
C LEU A 8 15.27 3.09 14.92
N SER A 9 13.93 3.07 14.87
CA SER A 9 13.15 3.32 13.65
C SER A 9 13.43 4.70 13.06
N HIS A 10 13.56 5.74 13.88
CA HIS A 10 13.91 7.10 13.43
C HIS A 10 15.33 7.24 12.87
N SER A 11 16.22 6.31 13.20
CA SER A 11 17.56 6.21 12.61
C SER A 11 17.67 5.21 11.46
N TRP A 12 16.59 4.45 11.20
CA TRP A 12 16.53 3.45 10.13
C TRP A 12 15.87 4.05 8.89
N ASP A 13 16.66 4.76 8.10
CA ASP A 13 16.16 5.50 6.94
C ASP A 13 15.56 4.58 5.85
N SER A 14 15.90 3.28 5.84
CA SER A 14 15.27 2.31 4.92
C SER A 14 13.78 2.09 5.18
N THR A 15 13.25 2.50 6.34
CA THR A 15 11.79 2.47 6.59
C THR A 15 11.04 3.31 5.56
N VAL A 16 11.66 4.39 5.07
CA VAL A 16 11.10 5.26 4.05
C VAL A 16 11.03 4.60 2.67
N SER A 17 11.75 3.49 2.45
CA SER A 17 11.59 2.67 1.24
C SER A 17 10.24 1.97 1.16
N MET A 18 9.54 1.81 2.29
CA MET A 18 8.20 1.23 2.37
C MET A 18 7.09 2.25 2.06
N ILE A 19 7.42 3.53 1.86
CA ILE A 19 6.41 4.51 1.46
C ILE A 19 5.96 4.21 0.03
N PRO A 20 4.64 4.20 -0.22
CA PRO A 20 4.06 4.13 -1.56
C PRO A 20 4.79 5.01 -2.59
N ARG A 21 5.25 4.40 -3.68
CA ARG A 21 5.85 5.12 -4.81
C ARG A 21 4.83 5.32 -5.91
N GLY A 22 4.98 6.41 -6.66
CA GLY A 22 4.10 6.76 -7.78
C GLY A 22 2.93 7.69 -7.39
N GLY A 23 2.87 8.13 -6.13
CA GLY A 23 1.91 9.12 -5.66
C GLY A 23 0.46 8.78 -6.00
N ASP A 24 -0.34 9.82 -6.20
CA ASP A 24 -1.77 9.72 -6.42
C ASP A 24 -2.12 9.04 -7.75
N THR A 25 -1.19 9.05 -8.72
CA THR A 25 -1.33 8.37 -10.02
C THR A 25 -1.49 6.85 -9.85
N ILE A 26 -0.73 6.23 -8.93
CA ILE A 26 -0.78 4.78 -8.71
C ILE A 26 -1.77 4.42 -7.62
N TRP A 27 -1.77 5.16 -6.52
CA TRP A 27 -2.47 4.78 -5.29
C TRP A 27 -3.85 5.41 -5.14
N GLY A 28 -4.26 6.25 -6.09
CA GLY A 28 -5.52 6.97 -6.02
C GLY A 28 -5.40 8.31 -5.29
N SER A 29 -6.43 9.14 -5.45
CA SER A 29 -6.56 10.44 -4.80
C SER A 29 -7.72 10.44 -3.79
N LEU A 30 -8.32 11.59 -3.49
CA LEU A 30 -9.44 11.68 -2.56
C LEU A 30 -10.70 10.95 -3.01
N ASP A 31 -10.90 10.81 -4.32
CA ASP A 31 -12.16 10.40 -4.94
C ASP A 31 -12.08 9.09 -5.72
N TRP A 32 -10.88 8.56 -5.91
CA TRP A 32 -10.71 7.35 -6.68
C TRP A 32 -9.57 6.51 -6.14
N SER A 33 -9.66 5.21 -6.36
CA SER A 33 -8.54 4.28 -6.20
C SER A 33 -8.68 3.11 -7.17
N PRO A 34 -7.58 2.44 -7.53
CA PRO A 34 -7.64 1.25 -8.39
C PRO A 34 -8.56 0.17 -7.83
N GLU A 35 -8.51 -0.03 -6.52
CA GLU A 35 -9.27 -1.07 -5.81
C GLU A 35 -10.75 -0.72 -5.57
N GLU A 36 -11.25 0.42 -6.07
CA GLU A 36 -12.65 0.81 -5.92
C GLU A 36 -13.60 -0.30 -6.40
N GLY A 37 -14.61 -0.60 -5.57
CA GLY A 37 -15.52 -1.72 -5.74
C GLY A 37 -15.04 -3.06 -5.15
N TYR A 38 -13.88 -3.09 -4.49
CA TYR A 38 -13.44 -4.25 -3.72
C TYR A 38 -14.39 -4.52 -2.56
N SER A 39 -14.75 -5.80 -2.37
CA SER A 39 -15.59 -6.28 -1.28
C SER A 39 -14.87 -7.38 -0.51
N CYS A 40 -14.82 -7.25 0.81
CA CYS A 40 -14.24 -8.24 1.72
C CYS A 40 -15.17 -9.46 1.95
N ASP A 41 -16.41 -9.43 1.47
CA ASP A 41 -17.39 -10.51 1.63
C ASP A 41 -17.17 -11.70 0.69
N GLN A 42 -16.26 -11.61 -0.28
CA GLN A 42 -15.98 -12.71 -1.22
C GLN A 42 -15.53 -14.02 -0.53
N LYS A 43 -15.20 -13.99 0.77
CA LYS A 43 -14.95 -15.19 1.59
C LYS A 43 -16.21 -15.90 2.09
N ARG A 44 -17.38 -15.24 2.13
CA ARG A 44 -18.65 -15.84 2.58
C ARG A 44 -19.32 -16.67 1.47
N GLU A 45 -19.17 -16.31 0.21
CA GLU A 45 -19.87 -16.99 -0.90
C GLU A 45 -19.38 -18.44 -1.15
N MET A 46 -18.11 -18.74 -0.90
CA MET A 46 -17.58 -20.10 -1.05
C MET A 46 -18.04 -21.07 0.03
N LYS A 47 -18.61 -20.61 1.16
CA LYS A 47 -19.19 -21.48 2.19
C LYS A 47 -20.70 -21.73 2.01
N ASN A 48 -21.40 -20.89 1.25
CA ASN A 48 -22.86 -20.93 1.12
C ASN A 48 -23.37 -21.38 -0.25
N SER A 49 -22.49 -21.84 -1.14
CA SER A 49 -22.87 -22.37 -2.47
C SER A 49 -23.48 -23.76 -2.38
N THR A 50 -24.64 -23.85 -1.73
CA THR A 50 -25.61 -24.96 -1.86
C THR A 50 -27.05 -24.46 -2.00
N ARG A 51 -27.28 -23.17 -2.25
CA ARG A 51 -28.62 -22.67 -2.56
C ARG A 51 -28.65 -21.93 -3.89
N VAL A 52 -29.12 -22.67 -4.90
CA VAL A 52 -29.61 -22.14 -6.18
C VAL A 52 -30.50 -20.94 -5.88
N THR A 53 -30.09 -19.76 -6.34
CA THR A 53 -30.93 -18.56 -6.35
C THR A 53 -31.04 -18.04 -7.77
N ASN A 54 -32.29 -17.82 -8.20
CA ASN A 54 -32.69 -17.48 -9.56
C ASN A 54 -31.95 -16.23 -10.10
N PRO A 55 -31.46 -16.25 -11.35
CA PRO A 55 -30.67 -15.17 -11.96
C PRO A 55 -31.48 -13.89 -12.26
N ALA A 56 -32.78 -13.87 -12.01
CA ALA A 56 -33.66 -12.73 -12.27
C ALA A 56 -33.66 -11.68 -11.14
N ARG A 57 -33.14 -11.99 -9.94
CA ARG A 57 -33.10 -11.06 -8.80
C ARG A 57 -31.76 -10.33 -8.63
N ALA A 58 -30.73 -10.74 -9.36
CA ALA A 58 -29.40 -10.11 -9.35
C ALA A 58 -29.33 -8.78 -10.11
N LYS A 59 -30.37 -8.42 -10.87
CA LYS A 59 -30.41 -7.20 -11.71
C LYS A 59 -31.14 -6.01 -11.08
N SER A 60 -31.70 -6.13 -9.87
CA SER A 60 -32.40 -5.03 -9.19
C SER A 60 -31.83 -4.64 -7.82
N ALA A 61 -30.59 -5.05 -7.54
CA ALA A 61 -29.86 -4.65 -6.34
C ALA A 61 -28.48 -4.10 -6.75
N ILE A 62 -28.47 -3.12 -7.66
CA ILE A 62 -27.47 -2.05 -7.58
C ILE A 62 -27.92 -1.20 -6.38
N SER A 63 -27.80 -1.77 -5.18
CA SER A 63 -27.61 -0.95 -3.99
C SER A 63 -26.33 -0.19 -4.29
N LEU A 64 -26.32 1.14 -4.13
CA LEU A 64 -25.07 1.89 -4.02
C LEU A 64 -24.32 1.31 -2.81
N THR A 65 -23.57 0.22 -3.02
CA THR A 65 -22.71 -0.35 -1.99
C THR A 65 -21.68 0.72 -1.71
N ARG A 66 -21.74 1.28 -0.50
CA ARG A 66 -20.81 2.26 -0.01
C ARG A 66 -19.39 1.70 -0.19
N SER A 67 -18.60 2.32 -1.06
CA SER A 67 -17.22 1.90 -1.31
C SER A 67 -16.27 2.71 -0.45
N ALA A 68 -15.26 2.06 0.10
CA ALA A 68 -14.20 2.75 0.82
C ALA A 68 -13.33 3.59 -0.15
N ASN A 69 -12.95 4.79 0.28
CA ASN A 69 -12.01 5.64 -0.45
C ASN A 69 -10.56 5.24 -0.12
N PHE A 70 -10.05 4.19 -0.75
CA PHE A 70 -8.70 3.67 -0.45
C PHE A 70 -7.57 4.63 -0.84
N GLY A 71 -7.80 5.62 -1.71
CA GLY A 71 -6.81 6.65 -2.07
C GLY A 71 -6.49 7.61 -0.92
N ARG A 72 -7.39 7.71 0.08
CA ARG A 72 -7.16 8.45 1.33
C ARG A 72 -6.36 7.58 2.31
N ILE A 73 -5.03 7.51 2.12
CA ILE A 73 -4.12 6.68 2.94
C ILE A 73 -4.27 6.95 4.43
N VAL A 74 -4.38 8.21 4.83
CA VAL A 74 -4.64 8.60 6.23
C VAL A 74 -5.83 9.56 6.26
N SER A 75 -6.81 9.28 7.12
CA SER A 75 -7.94 10.17 7.38
C SER A 75 -8.09 10.43 8.87
N PHE A 76 -8.21 11.69 9.29
CA PHE A 76 -8.45 12.09 10.67
C PHE A 76 -9.95 12.10 10.95
N GLY A 77 -10.47 11.00 11.49
CA GLY A 77 -11.90 10.78 11.73
C GLY A 77 -12.56 9.82 10.73
N LYS A 78 -13.46 8.97 11.22
CA LYS A 78 -14.22 8.02 10.37
C LYS A 78 -15.21 8.77 9.46
N ASP A 79 -15.86 9.79 10.00
CA ASP A 79 -16.72 10.73 9.28
C ASP A 79 -16.00 11.36 8.10
N VAL A 80 -14.76 11.82 8.30
CA VAL A 80 -13.91 12.37 7.24
C VAL A 80 -13.52 11.32 6.20
N ALA A 81 -13.18 10.09 6.63
CA ALA A 81 -12.82 9.02 5.72
C ALA A 81 -13.95 8.66 4.74
N GLU A 82 -15.20 8.83 5.18
CA GLU A 82 -16.40 8.45 4.45
C GLU A 82 -17.14 9.61 3.77
N ALA A 83 -16.81 10.86 4.13
CA ALA A 83 -17.43 12.04 3.55
C ALA A 83 -17.12 12.18 2.04
N PRO A 84 -18.04 12.73 1.24
CA PRO A 84 -17.72 13.26 -0.09
C PRO A 84 -16.56 14.25 -0.01
N SER A 85 -15.68 14.30 -1.01
CA SER A 85 -14.52 15.21 -0.99
C SER A 85 -14.90 16.68 -0.89
N ASP A 86 -16.01 17.08 -1.52
CA ASP A 86 -16.55 18.44 -1.46
C ASP A 86 -16.93 18.88 -0.03
N ASP A 87 -17.21 17.94 0.87
CA ASP A 87 -17.58 18.21 2.27
C ASP A 87 -16.37 18.22 3.22
N ILE A 88 -15.16 18.00 2.71
CA ILE A 88 -13.94 17.93 3.53
C ILE A 88 -13.22 19.28 3.47
N ASP A 89 -13.41 20.09 4.50
CA ASP A 89 -12.65 21.32 4.69
C ASP A 89 -11.19 21.00 5.08
N ARG A 90 -10.29 21.13 4.11
CA ARG A 90 -8.85 20.88 4.27
C ARG A 90 -8.10 22.19 4.45
N ILE A 91 -7.47 22.35 5.61
CA ILE A 91 -6.59 23.51 5.88
C ILE A 91 -5.15 23.11 5.62
N ASP A 92 -4.47 23.82 4.71
CA ASP A 92 -3.07 23.51 4.37
C ASP A 92 -2.13 23.69 5.57
N PHE A 93 -1.36 22.65 5.87
CA PHE A 93 -0.41 22.62 6.97
C PHE A 93 0.98 23.14 6.59
N LYS A 94 1.31 23.28 5.29
CA LYS A 94 2.67 23.65 4.84
C LYS A 94 3.11 25.01 5.34
N GLY A 95 2.18 25.95 5.47
CA GLY A 95 2.42 27.29 6.00
C GLY A 95 2.27 27.41 7.53
N ALA A 96 1.90 26.32 8.22
CA ALA A 96 1.63 26.38 9.65
C ALA A 96 2.92 26.62 10.44
N VAL A 97 2.90 27.67 11.28
CA VAL A 97 4.00 27.95 12.21
C VAL A 97 3.98 26.89 13.30
N LYS A 98 5.04 26.08 13.36
CA LYS A 98 5.23 25.14 14.48
C LYS A 98 5.28 25.95 15.78
N GLY A 99 4.33 25.67 16.67
CA GLY A 99 4.11 26.45 17.89
C GLY A 99 5.29 26.38 18.86
N HIS A 100 5.19 27.12 19.98
CA HIS A 100 6.22 27.12 21.00
C HIS A 100 6.53 25.70 21.48
N ARG A 101 7.82 25.37 21.53
CA ARG A 101 8.35 24.16 22.16
C ARG A 101 7.85 24.16 23.60
N ALA A 102 7.19 23.10 24.05
CA ALA A 102 7.15 22.83 25.47
C ALA A 102 8.61 22.59 25.90
N GLU A 103 9.31 23.65 26.31
CA GLU A 103 10.58 23.54 27.03
C GLU A 103 10.28 22.98 28.42
N ASN A 104 9.79 21.74 28.49
CA ASN A 104 9.45 21.13 29.75
C ASN A 104 10.43 19.99 30.01
N ARG A 105 11.29 20.22 31.00
CA ARG A 105 12.26 19.29 31.59
C ARG A 105 11.63 17.98 32.13
N THR A 106 10.32 17.80 31.94
CA THR A 106 9.48 16.71 32.44
C THR A 106 9.28 15.56 31.45
N CYS A 107 9.43 15.77 30.13
CA CYS A 107 9.42 14.65 29.17
C CYS A 107 10.79 13.94 29.20
N ARG A 108 11.02 13.10 30.21
CA ARG A 108 12.25 12.30 30.30
C ARG A 108 12.30 11.24 29.18
N ASP A 109 13.43 11.24 28.47
CA ASP A 109 14.04 10.12 27.75
C ASP A 109 13.79 9.88 26.25
N LEU A 110 13.05 10.71 25.48
CA LEU A 110 13.19 10.68 24.00
C LEU A 110 12.62 11.93 23.29
N TRP A 111 13.50 12.82 22.82
CA TRP A 111 13.09 13.94 21.97
C TRP A 111 13.08 13.52 20.49
N ALA A 112 11.90 13.17 19.97
CA ALA A 112 11.69 12.94 18.53
C ALA A 112 11.34 14.25 17.80
N GLU A 113 11.55 14.31 16.47
CA GLU A 113 11.38 15.54 15.68
C GLU A 113 9.96 16.14 15.76
N TYR A 114 8.94 15.30 15.90
CA TYR A 114 7.55 15.75 16.02
C TYR A 114 7.27 16.55 17.31
N HIS A 115 8.06 16.38 18.38
CA HIS A 115 7.94 17.23 19.58
C HIS A 115 8.25 18.70 19.27
N GLY A 116 8.98 18.97 18.18
CA GLY A 116 9.24 20.31 17.68
C GLY A 116 8.06 20.94 16.93
N MET A 117 6.96 20.22 16.68
CA MET A 117 5.76 20.77 16.01
C MET A 117 4.88 21.60 16.95
N GLY A 118 4.90 21.28 18.24
CA GLY A 118 3.99 21.88 19.23
C GLY A 118 2.51 21.56 18.95
N PHE A 119 1.64 22.17 19.74
CA PHE A 119 0.19 22.01 19.61
C PHE A 119 -0.34 22.54 18.26
N GLU A 120 0.09 23.74 17.85
CA GLU A 120 -0.35 24.35 16.59
C GLU A 120 0.03 23.51 15.36
N GLY A 121 1.25 22.97 15.30
CA GLY A 121 1.66 22.09 14.21
C GLY A 121 0.93 20.75 14.22
N THR A 122 0.63 20.21 15.41
CA THR A 122 -0.18 18.99 15.57
C THR A 122 -1.60 19.20 15.08
N LYS A 123 -2.21 20.33 15.47
CA LYS A 123 -3.54 20.73 15.03
C LYS A 123 -3.59 20.94 13.52
N ALA A 124 -2.61 21.64 12.94
CA ALA A 124 -2.52 21.84 11.50
C ALA A 124 -2.48 20.53 10.70
N VAL A 125 -1.74 19.53 11.18
CA VAL A 125 -1.74 18.19 10.56
C VAL A 125 -3.11 17.52 10.63
N ALA A 126 -3.78 17.58 11.78
CA ALA A 126 -5.12 17.01 11.90
C ALA A 126 -6.17 17.78 11.09
N ASP A 127 -6.03 19.10 10.95
CA ASP A 127 -6.95 19.98 10.21
C ASP A 127 -6.76 19.91 8.68
N TYR A 128 -5.70 19.25 8.20
CA TYR A 128 -5.62 18.85 6.79
C TYR A 128 -6.58 17.70 6.44
N LYS A 129 -7.10 17.00 7.46
CA LYS A 129 -8.13 15.95 7.42
C LYS A 129 -7.73 14.66 6.70
N THR A 130 -7.27 14.72 5.47
CA THR A 130 -7.02 13.55 4.61
C THR A 130 -5.71 13.67 3.84
N TYR A 131 -4.91 12.61 3.90
CA TYR A 131 -3.64 12.48 3.19
C TYR A 131 -3.70 11.34 2.17
N THR A 132 -3.28 11.67 0.95
CA THR A 132 -3.06 10.77 -0.18
C THR A 132 -1.61 10.28 -0.23
N ALA A 133 -1.27 9.46 -1.23
CA ALA A 133 0.10 8.96 -1.41
C ALA A 133 1.13 10.07 -1.68
N GLU A 134 0.73 11.15 -2.34
CA GLU A 134 1.59 12.31 -2.55
C GLU A 134 1.74 13.15 -1.27
N SER A 135 0.60 13.54 -0.67
CA SER A 135 0.61 14.43 0.50
C SER A 135 1.15 13.78 1.77
N ILE A 136 1.20 12.44 1.89
CA ILE A 136 1.85 11.77 3.02
C ILE A 136 3.37 12.00 3.03
N VAL A 137 4.00 12.11 1.85
CA VAL A 137 5.43 12.43 1.76
C VAL A 137 5.67 13.85 2.26
N GLU A 138 4.79 14.78 1.91
CA GLU A 138 4.84 16.18 2.38
C GLU A 138 4.60 16.27 3.89
N LEU A 139 3.66 15.49 4.42
CA LEU A 139 3.43 15.35 5.86
C LEU A 139 4.72 14.93 6.57
N LEU A 140 5.43 13.94 6.06
CA LEU A 140 6.67 13.46 6.68
C LEU A 140 7.78 14.51 6.62
N HIS A 141 7.87 15.30 5.55
CA HIS A 141 8.80 16.44 5.50
C HIS A 141 8.46 17.49 6.56
N PHE A 142 7.17 17.72 6.81
CA PHE A 142 6.73 18.63 7.86
C PHE A 142 6.98 18.06 9.26
N VAL A 143 6.66 16.79 9.52
CA VAL A 143 6.74 16.17 10.85
C VAL A 143 8.19 15.84 11.24
N ALA A 144 8.98 15.31 10.32
CA ALA A 144 10.33 14.79 10.55
C ALA A 144 11.32 15.23 9.46
N PRO A 145 11.62 16.54 9.34
CA PRO A 145 12.43 17.08 8.24
C PRO A 145 13.86 16.53 8.20
N LYS A 146 14.50 16.23 9.34
CA LYS A 146 15.88 15.71 9.35
C LYS A 146 15.92 14.25 8.90
N MET A 147 14.97 13.43 9.34
CA MET A 147 14.80 12.07 8.82
C MET A 147 14.55 12.08 7.32
N MET A 148 13.63 12.92 6.84
CA MET A 148 13.34 13.02 5.41
C MET A 148 14.54 13.52 4.62
N ALA A 149 15.30 14.51 5.10
CA ALA A 149 16.50 14.99 4.42
C ALA A 149 17.54 13.89 4.19
N ARG A 150 17.74 12.99 5.17
CA ARG A 150 18.62 11.82 5.00
C ARG A 150 18.03 10.83 4.01
N SER A 151 16.74 10.54 4.13
CA SER A 151 16.07 9.56 3.29
C SER A 151 16.02 9.97 1.82
N THR A 152 15.69 11.23 1.52
CA THR A 152 15.60 11.76 0.15
C THR A 152 16.95 11.83 -0.56
N ALA A 153 18.06 11.66 0.17
CA ALA A 153 19.38 11.48 -0.44
C ALA A 153 19.52 10.09 -1.11
N HIS A 154 18.76 9.09 -0.65
CA HIS A 154 18.89 7.68 -1.05
C HIS A 154 17.65 7.09 -1.71
N PHE A 155 16.47 7.65 -1.46
CA PHE A 155 15.20 7.16 -1.97
C PHE A 155 14.45 8.22 -2.74
N SER A 156 13.63 7.72 -3.65
CA SER A 156 12.74 8.48 -4.50
C SER A 156 11.38 7.77 -4.54
N HIS A 157 10.33 8.58 -4.71
CA HIS A 157 8.93 8.14 -4.64
C HIS A 157 8.12 8.61 -5.85
N GLY A 158 8.77 9.23 -6.84
CA GLY A 158 8.14 9.81 -8.02
C GLY A 158 7.95 8.82 -9.15
N ILE A 159 7.63 9.37 -10.32
CA ILE A 159 7.50 8.68 -11.61
C ILE A 159 8.37 9.42 -12.61
N ALA A 160 9.10 8.69 -13.45
CA ALA A 160 9.87 9.30 -14.51
C ALA A 160 9.00 9.75 -15.68
N ASP A 161 9.04 11.04 -15.98
CA ASP A 161 8.46 11.61 -17.19
C ASP A 161 9.26 11.18 -18.43
N ASN A 162 10.59 11.33 -18.37
CA ASN A 162 11.52 10.94 -19.41
C ASN A 162 12.63 10.04 -18.83
N MET A 163 12.66 8.77 -19.22
CA MET A 163 13.64 7.78 -18.74
C MET A 163 15.08 8.10 -19.14
N ASP A 164 15.29 8.87 -20.20
CA ASP A 164 16.62 9.23 -20.68
C ASP A 164 17.26 10.41 -19.92
N ASP A 165 16.53 11.01 -18.96
CA ASP A 165 17.07 12.10 -18.14
C ASP A 165 18.31 11.61 -17.36
N PRO A 166 19.48 12.27 -17.54
CA PRO A 166 20.71 11.89 -16.86
C PRO A 166 20.61 11.81 -15.34
N LYS A 167 19.63 12.48 -14.71
CA LYS A 167 19.42 12.40 -13.26
C LYS A 167 19.16 10.98 -12.78
N TYR A 168 18.50 10.13 -13.58
CA TYR A 168 18.16 8.75 -13.22
C TYR A 168 19.38 7.81 -13.15
N LYS A 169 20.55 8.27 -13.62
CA LYS A 169 21.83 7.59 -13.38
C LYS A 169 22.28 7.66 -11.92
N HIS A 170 21.74 8.59 -11.13
CA HIS A 170 22.05 8.71 -9.71
C HIS A 170 21.42 7.57 -8.91
N TYR A 171 22.18 6.95 -8.00
CA TYR A 171 21.79 5.75 -7.25
C TYR A 171 20.49 5.87 -6.46
N LYS A 172 20.09 7.10 -6.09
CA LYS A 172 18.85 7.36 -5.35
C LYS A 172 17.58 6.93 -6.08
N TYR A 173 17.65 6.77 -7.40
CA TYR A 173 16.52 6.37 -8.25
C TYR A 173 16.49 4.86 -8.53
N TRP A 174 17.60 4.14 -8.37
CA TRP A 174 17.70 2.74 -8.81
C TRP A 174 16.77 1.78 -8.08
N SER A 175 16.40 2.10 -6.84
CA SER A 175 15.46 1.30 -6.08
C SER A 175 14.00 1.51 -6.50
N ASN A 176 13.69 2.60 -7.22
CA ASN A 176 12.34 2.95 -7.65
C ASN A 176 12.06 2.37 -9.06
N PRO A 177 11.20 1.34 -9.19
CA PRO A 177 10.88 0.73 -10.47
C PRO A 177 10.11 1.66 -11.43
N LEU A 178 9.62 2.81 -10.94
CA LEU A 178 8.96 3.85 -11.74
C LEU A 178 9.93 4.95 -12.22
N GLU A 179 11.22 4.87 -11.86
CA GLU A 179 12.27 5.83 -12.26
C GLU A 179 13.53 5.13 -12.78
N THR A 180 13.42 3.83 -13.07
CA THR A 180 14.48 3.01 -13.66
C THR A 180 13.89 2.09 -14.71
N THR A 181 14.69 1.73 -15.70
CA THR A 181 14.29 0.83 -16.79
C THR A 181 14.84 -0.57 -16.58
N LEU A 182 14.10 -1.58 -17.02
CA LEU A 182 14.63 -2.94 -17.13
C LEU A 182 15.82 -2.98 -18.11
N PRO A 183 16.77 -3.91 -17.91
CA PRO A 183 17.98 -3.99 -18.72
C PRO A 183 17.71 -4.43 -20.17
N ASN A 184 18.71 -4.26 -21.04
CA ASN A 184 18.69 -4.82 -22.39
C ASN A 184 18.99 -6.33 -22.39
N ALA A 185 17.98 -7.13 -22.06
CA ALA A 185 18.08 -8.59 -21.97
C ALA A 185 16.80 -9.28 -22.50
N PRO A 186 16.53 -9.27 -23.82
CA PRO A 186 15.27 -9.76 -24.39
C PRO A 186 15.02 -11.27 -24.20
N GLU A 187 16.07 -12.06 -23.97
CA GLU A 187 15.95 -13.50 -23.69
C GLU A 187 15.61 -13.80 -22.22
N MET A 188 15.73 -12.80 -21.33
CA MET A 188 15.38 -12.94 -19.92
C MET A 188 13.85 -13.01 -19.75
N GLU A 189 13.42 -13.73 -18.73
CA GLU A 189 12.03 -13.74 -18.27
C GLU A 189 11.97 -13.27 -16.82
N ILE A 190 10.95 -12.47 -16.48
CA ILE A 190 10.71 -11.98 -15.12
C ILE A 190 9.44 -12.62 -14.59
N PHE A 191 9.54 -13.27 -13.42
CA PHE A 191 8.42 -13.87 -12.72
C PHE A 191 8.11 -13.09 -11.45
N SER A 192 6.86 -12.65 -11.30
CA SER A 192 6.38 -12.02 -10.07
C SER A 192 5.49 -12.98 -9.30
N PHE A 193 6.04 -13.47 -8.19
CA PHE A 193 5.39 -14.38 -7.25
C PHE A 193 4.84 -13.61 -6.05
N TYR A 194 3.53 -13.69 -5.80
CA TYR A 194 2.94 -13.09 -4.62
C TYR A 194 1.65 -13.77 -4.18
N GLY A 195 1.32 -13.58 -2.90
CA GLY A 195 0.13 -14.13 -2.26
C GLY A 195 -1.10 -13.26 -2.48
N THR A 196 -2.27 -13.89 -2.57
CA THR A 196 -3.58 -13.23 -2.66
C THR A 196 -4.60 -13.89 -1.75
N GLY A 197 -5.73 -13.23 -1.53
CA GLY A 197 -6.85 -13.77 -0.75
C GLY A 197 -6.77 -13.52 0.75
N LEU A 198 -5.84 -12.68 1.23
CA LEU A 198 -5.79 -12.22 2.62
C LEU A 198 -6.16 -10.73 2.69
N PRO A 199 -6.92 -10.31 3.73
CA PRO A 199 -7.13 -8.89 4.00
C PRO A 199 -5.78 -8.23 4.33
N THR A 200 -5.43 -7.22 3.56
CA THR A 200 -4.18 -6.46 3.71
C THR A 200 -4.48 -4.99 3.90
N GLU A 201 -3.84 -4.37 4.89
CA GLU A 201 -4.04 -2.95 5.22
C GLU A 201 -3.67 -2.04 4.04
N ARG A 202 -4.52 -1.01 3.82
CA ARG A 202 -4.43 -0.12 2.65
C ARG A 202 -4.53 1.36 3.00
N SER A 203 -5.35 1.69 4.00
CA SER A 203 -5.52 3.04 4.53
C SER A 203 -5.99 3.00 5.97
N TYR A 204 -5.86 4.11 6.68
CA TYR A 204 -6.04 4.17 8.12
C TYR A 204 -6.86 5.39 8.57
N VAL A 205 -7.69 5.18 9.58
CA VAL A 205 -8.41 6.22 10.31
C VAL A 205 -7.61 6.57 11.56
N TYR A 206 -7.23 7.83 11.66
CA TYR A 206 -6.48 8.40 12.78
C TYR A 206 -7.37 9.32 13.63
N LYS A 207 -6.95 9.50 14.88
CA LYS A 207 -7.47 10.50 15.81
C LYS A 207 -6.32 11.21 16.54
N LEU A 208 -6.62 12.41 17.04
CA LEU A 208 -5.71 13.12 17.92
C LEU A 208 -5.69 12.47 19.30
N SER A 209 -4.48 12.34 19.86
CA SER A 209 -4.30 11.96 21.25
C SER A 209 -4.59 13.17 22.16
N PRO A 210 -5.48 13.05 23.16
CA PRO A 210 -5.83 14.16 24.05
C PRO A 210 -4.69 14.57 25.01
N THR A 211 -3.62 13.78 25.15
CA THR A 211 -2.53 13.99 26.11
C THR A 211 -1.19 14.39 25.46
N ALA A 212 -1.25 15.09 24.32
CA ALA A 212 -0.13 15.28 23.39
C ALA A 212 0.98 16.27 23.79
N GLU A 213 1.34 16.38 25.08
CA GLU A 213 2.56 17.12 25.47
C GLU A 213 3.82 16.23 25.45
N CYS A 214 3.74 14.97 25.92
CA CYS A 214 4.87 14.02 25.94
C CYS A 214 4.60 12.68 25.20
N HIS A 215 3.48 12.56 24.50
CA HIS A 215 3.06 11.33 23.82
C HIS A 215 2.86 11.55 22.32
N ILE A 216 2.86 10.45 21.53
CA ILE A 216 2.63 10.51 20.09
C ILE A 216 1.25 11.16 19.84
N PRO A 217 1.19 12.28 19.11
CA PRO A 217 -0.03 13.07 18.96
C PRO A 217 -1.09 12.41 18.08
N PHE A 218 -0.69 11.45 17.23
CA PHE A 218 -1.55 10.80 16.25
C PHE A 218 -1.67 9.31 16.58
N GLN A 219 -2.89 8.79 16.68
CA GLN A 219 -3.15 7.38 16.96
C GLN A 219 -4.18 6.83 15.98
N ILE A 220 -4.03 5.57 15.58
CA ILE A 220 -5.07 4.87 14.82
C ILE A 220 -6.32 4.77 15.71
N ASP A 221 -7.48 5.12 15.15
CA ASP A 221 -8.74 5.00 15.86
C ASP A 221 -9.26 3.56 15.83
N SER A 222 -8.83 2.77 16.81
CA SER A 222 -9.25 1.36 16.96
C SER A 222 -10.76 1.17 17.16
N SER A 223 -11.51 2.23 17.46
CA SER A 223 -12.96 2.18 17.57
C SER A 223 -13.68 2.25 16.23
N ALA A 224 -13.00 2.71 15.18
CA ALA A 224 -13.56 2.82 13.83
C ALA A 224 -13.66 1.43 13.18
N ASN A 225 -14.89 0.98 12.95
CA ASN A 225 -15.22 -0.30 12.32
C ASN A 225 -16.40 -0.12 11.36
N ASP A 226 -16.37 -0.82 10.23
CA ASP A 226 -17.44 -0.93 9.25
C ASP A 226 -17.18 -2.17 8.37
N GLU A 227 -18.04 -3.18 8.46
CA GLU A 227 -17.88 -4.43 7.71
C GLU A 227 -18.12 -4.23 6.21
N GLU A 228 -19.02 -3.33 5.80
CA GLU A 228 -19.37 -3.13 4.38
C GLU A 228 -18.19 -2.53 3.60
N THR A 229 -17.44 -1.65 4.24
CA THR A 229 -16.29 -0.96 3.66
C THR A 229 -14.96 -1.61 4.02
N CYS A 230 -14.95 -2.80 4.64
CA CYS A 230 -13.74 -3.52 5.03
C CYS A 230 -12.85 -2.75 6.03
N LEU A 231 -13.46 -1.95 6.89
CA LEU A 231 -12.81 -1.18 7.95
C LEU A 231 -12.86 -1.97 9.26
N LYS A 232 -11.70 -2.27 9.82
CA LYS A 232 -11.61 -2.95 11.11
C LYS A 232 -10.49 -2.34 11.95
N GLY A 233 -10.82 -1.93 13.18
CA GLY A 233 -9.85 -1.38 14.12
C GLY A 233 -9.12 -0.16 13.58
N GLY A 234 -9.79 0.68 12.78
CA GLY A 234 -9.20 1.86 12.15
C GLY A 234 -8.34 1.59 10.91
N ALA A 235 -8.27 0.35 10.41
CA ALA A 235 -7.58 0.01 9.16
C ALA A 235 -8.55 -0.51 8.11
N TYR A 236 -8.54 0.11 6.92
CA TYR A 236 -9.20 -0.40 5.73
C TYR A 236 -8.32 -1.48 5.09
N SER A 237 -8.94 -2.57 4.67
CA SER A 237 -8.23 -3.69 4.04
C SER A 237 -8.66 -3.95 2.60
N VAL A 238 -7.71 -4.29 1.74
CA VAL A 238 -7.88 -4.77 0.36
C VAL A 238 -7.32 -6.19 0.19
N ASP A 239 -7.35 -6.72 -1.03
CA ASP A 239 -6.73 -8.02 -1.33
C ASP A 239 -5.20 -7.94 -1.30
N GLY A 240 -4.55 -8.98 -0.77
CA GLY A 240 -3.09 -9.13 -0.72
C GLY A 240 -2.67 -10.37 0.04
N ASP A 241 -1.45 -10.31 0.59
CA ASP A 241 -0.82 -11.41 1.34
C ASP A 241 -0.84 -11.20 2.87
N GLY A 242 -1.66 -10.28 3.37
CA GLY A 242 -1.72 -9.85 4.76
C GLY A 242 -0.68 -8.80 5.15
N THR A 243 0.21 -8.38 4.25
CA THR A 243 1.18 -7.29 4.50
C THR A 243 1.32 -6.35 3.31
N VAL A 244 1.45 -6.89 2.10
CA VAL A 244 1.60 -6.16 0.84
C VAL A 244 0.30 -6.27 0.03
N PRO A 245 -0.35 -5.14 -0.33
CA PRO A 245 -1.52 -5.16 -1.21
C PRO A 245 -1.15 -5.71 -2.58
N VAL A 246 -2.08 -6.42 -3.23
CA VAL A 246 -1.90 -6.95 -4.60
C VAL A 246 -1.48 -5.85 -5.58
N LEU A 247 -2.03 -4.63 -5.43
CA LEU A 247 -1.64 -3.50 -6.26
C LEU A 247 -0.12 -3.25 -6.21
N SER A 248 0.46 -3.24 -5.00
CA SER A 248 1.89 -3.03 -4.80
C SER A 248 2.74 -4.18 -5.34
N ALA A 249 2.29 -5.42 -5.15
CA ALA A 249 3.05 -6.61 -5.56
C ALA A 249 2.99 -6.86 -7.08
N GLY A 250 1.85 -6.56 -7.70
CA GLY A 250 1.52 -6.99 -9.05
C GLY A 250 1.59 -5.91 -10.12
N PHE A 251 1.41 -4.61 -9.79
CA PHE A 251 1.20 -3.55 -10.78
C PHE A 251 2.31 -3.48 -11.84
N MET A 252 3.58 -3.55 -11.41
CA MET A 252 4.70 -3.44 -12.35
C MET A 252 4.67 -4.57 -13.38
N CYS A 253 4.50 -5.82 -12.97
CA CYS A 253 4.48 -6.95 -13.90
C CYS A 253 3.18 -7.02 -14.72
N ALA A 254 2.04 -6.62 -14.13
CA ALA A 254 0.74 -6.68 -14.78
C ALA A 254 0.54 -5.59 -15.85
N LYS A 255 1.17 -4.41 -15.70
CA LYS A 255 1.00 -3.29 -16.63
C LYS A 255 2.31 -2.59 -17.01
N ALA A 256 3.06 -2.05 -16.05
CA ALA A 256 4.16 -1.14 -16.37
C ALA A 256 5.33 -1.80 -17.11
N TRP A 257 5.61 -3.08 -16.86
CA TRP A 257 6.61 -3.89 -17.56
C TRP A 257 5.98 -4.84 -18.59
N HIS A 258 4.66 -4.84 -18.75
CA HIS A 258 4.00 -5.77 -19.66
C HIS A 258 4.21 -5.35 -21.12
N GLY A 259 4.91 -6.19 -21.88
CA GLY A 259 5.29 -5.88 -23.27
C GLY A 259 6.40 -4.82 -23.34
N LYS A 260 6.43 -4.06 -24.44
CA LYS A 260 7.43 -3.01 -24.65
C LYS A 260 6.88 -1.66 -24.19
N THR A 261 7.45 -1.14 -23.11
CA THR A 261 7.07 0.14 -22.48
C THR A 261 8.32 0.97 -22.19
N LYS A 262 8.17 2.22 -21.74
CA LYS A 262 9.29 3.05 -21.26
C LYS A 262 10.02 2.43 -20.07
N PHE A 263 9.33 1.64 -19.25
CA PHE A 263 9.92 0.91 -18.11
C PHE A 263 10.55 -0.42 -18.55
N ASN A 264 10.11 -1.01 -19.67
CA ASN A 264 10.61 -2.25 -20.25
C ASN A 264 10.97 -2.06 -21.75
N PRO A 265 12.04 -1.30 -22.06
CA PRO A 265 12.37 -0.95 -23.45
C PRO A 265 12.75 -2.16 -24.30
N SER A 266 13.20 -3.23 -23.66
CA SER A 266 13.66 -4.48 -24.29
C SER A 266 12.53 -5.46 -24.56
N GLY A 267 11.34 -5.21 -24.01
CA GLY A 267 10.19 -6.12 -24.12
C GLY A 267 10.44 -7.46 -23.42
N ILE A 268 11.15 -7.46 -22.29
CA ILE A 268 11.36 -8.65 -21.46
C ILE A 268 10.00 -9.28 -21.13
N ARG A 269 9.88 -10.59 -21.29
CA ARG A 269 8.63 -11.31 -20.98
C ARG A 269 8.41 -11.31 -19.47
N THR A 270 7.23 -10.87 -19.05
CA THR A 270 6.83 -10.84 -17.63
C THR A 270 5.68 -11.81 -17.39
N TYR A 271 5.76 -12.54 -16.28
CA TYR A 271 4.71 -13.47 -15.85
C TYR A 271 4.28 -13.17 -14.43
N VAL A 272 2.97 -13.02 -14.24
CA VAL A 272 2.32 -12.87 -12.94
C VAL A 272 1.89 -14.24 -12.44
N ARG A 273 2.34 -14.61 -11.24
CA ARG A 273 2.08 -15.91 -10.63
C ARG A 273 1.55 -15.70 -9.22
N GLU A 274 0.22 -15.70 -9.12
CA GLU A 274 -0.50 -15.51 -7.87
C GLU A 274 -0.79 -16.84 -7.17
N TYR A 275 -0.58 -16.84 -5.87
CA TYR A 275 -0.90 -17.95 -4.99
C TYR A 275 -2.04 -17.55 -4.08
N ARG A 276 -3.22 -18.15 -4.29
CA ARG A 276 -4.38 -17.89 -3.46
C ARG A 276 -4.23 -18.58 -2.10
N HIS A 277 -4.35 -17.81 -1.03
CA HIS A 277 -4.28 -18.31 0.34
C HIS A 277 -5.37 -19.36 0.59
N SER A 278 -4.97 -20.53 1.07
CA SER A 278 -5.87 -21.54 1.62
C SER A 278 -5.53 -21.82 3.08
N PRO A 279 -6.51 -21.75 4.00
CA PRO A 279 -6.28 -22.14 5.38
C PRO A 279 -5.94 -23.63 5.47
N PRO A 280 -5.18 -24.07 6.49
CA PRO A 280 -4.89 -25.48 6.71
C PRO A 280 -6.17 -26.29 6.88
N THR A 281 -6.19 -27.48 6.30
CA THR A 281 -7.37 -28.37 6.33
C THR A 281 -7.47 -29.16 7.64
N THR A 282 -6.34 -29.33 8.35
CA THR A 282 -6.27 -30.02 9.64
C THR A 282 -5.38 -29.28 10.64
N LEU A 283 -5.67 -29.41 11.94
CA LEU A 283 -4.88 -28.78 13.03
C LEU A 283 -3.41 -29.25 13.05
N LEU A 284 -3.14 -30.47 12.57
CA LEU A 284 -1.81 -31.07 12.47
C LEU A 284 -0.97 -30.49 11.32
N GLU A 285 -1.60 -29.82 10.36
CA GLU A 285 -0.93 -29.18 9.21
C GLU A 285 -0.20 -27.87 9.60
N GLY A 286 -0.36 -27.44 10.85
CA GLY A 286 0.27 -26.23 11.37
C GLY A 286 -0.11 -24.99 10.55
N ARG A 287 0.89 -24.31 9.96
CA ARG A 287 0.70 -23.09 9.16
C ARG A 287 0.15 -23.33 7.74
N GLY A 288 -0.16 -24.58 7.36
CA GLY A 288 -0.77 -24.95 6.07
C GLY A 288 0.20 -24.91 4.89
N ALA A 289 0.22 -25.97 4.07
CA ALA A 289 1.14 -26.09 2.92
C ALA A 289 0.82 -25.14 1.76
N LEU A 290 -0.37 -24.53 1.78
CA LEU A 290 -0.88 -23.58 0.79
C LEU A 290 -1.16 -22.19 1.40
N SER A 291 -0.51 -21.87 2.53
CA SER A 291 -0.54 -20.52 3.07
C SER A 291 0.18 -19.56 2.13
N CYS A 292 -0.43 -18.42 1.91
CA CYS A 292 0.13 -17.31 1.13
C CYS A 292 0.22 -16.03 1.95
N ALA A 293 0.29 -16.15 3.29
CA ALA A 293 0.66 -15.00 4.11
C ALA A 293 2.10 -14.57 3.78
N HIS A 294 2.39 -13.28 3.87
CA HIS A 294 3.64 -12.67 3.42
C HIS A 294 4.92 -13.46 3.77
N VAL A 295 5.02 -13.95 5.00
CA VAL A 295 6.16 -14.75 5.47
C VAL A 295 6.01 -16.25 5.14
N ASP A 296 4.79 -16.77 5.21
CA ASP A 296 4.53 -18.21 5.05
C ASP A 296 4.56 -18.64 3.57
N ILE A 297 4.46 -17.70 2.61
CA ILE A 297 4.48 -17.99 1.16
C ILE A 297 5.74 -18.73 0.71
N MET A 298 6.87 -18.54 1.41
CA MET A 298 8.12 -19.26 1.15
C MET A 298 8.01 -20.77 1.39
N ARG A 299 6.96 -21.23 2.09
CA ARG A 299 6.65 -22.64 2.33
C ARG A 299 5.53 -23.17 1.43
N ASN A 300 4.99 -22.32 0.56
CA ASN A 300 3.89 -22.67 -0.31
C ASN A 300 4.36 -23.70 -1.35
N PHE A 301 3.72 -24.87 -1.37
CA PHE A 301 4.13 -25.97 -2.26
C PHE A 301 4.11 -25.56 -3.73
N ALA A 302 3.08 -24.83 -4.17
CA ALA A 302 2.96 -24.42 -5.57
C ALA A 302 4.02 -23.38 -5.95
N LEU A 303 4.42 -22.50 -5.02
CA LEU A 303 5.51 -21.54 -5.26
C LEU A 303 6.84 -22.27 -5.38
N ILE A 304 7.14 -23.17 -4.45
CA ILE A 304 8.37 -23.96 -4.47
C ILE A 304 8.46 -24.79 -5.76
N GLU A 305 7.35 -25.39 -6.19
CA GLU A 305 7.27 -26.12 -7.44
C GLU A 305 7.60 -25.23 -8.66
N ASP A 306 6.99 -24.05 -8.77
CA ASP A 306 7.28 -23.10 -9.85
C ASP A 306 8.76 -22.68 -9.85
N VAL A 307 9.34 -22.37 -8.67
CA VAL A 307 10.75 -22.00 -8.54
C VAL A 307 11.69 -23.12 -8.98
N ILE A 308 11.40 -24.38 -8.60
CA ILE A 308 12.20 -25.54 -8.99
C ILE A 308 12.10 -25.79 -10.49
N ARG A 309 10.90 -25.67 -11.08
CA ARG A 309 10.70 -25.82 -12.53
C ARG A 309 11.48 -24.77 -13.31
N ILE A 310 11.46 -23.50 -12.89
CA ILE A 310 12.24 -22.42 -13.50
C ILE A 310 13.75 -22.69 -13.36
N ALA A 311 14.20 -23.09 -12.17
CA ALA A 311 15.60 -23.44 -11.94
C ALA A 311 16.07 -24.64 -12.77
N ALA A 312 15.15 -25.56 -13.13
CA ALA A 312 15.40 -26.67 -14.04
C ALA A 312 15.33 -26.29 -15.54
N GLY A 313 15.07 -25.01 -15.86
CA GLY A 313 15.06 -24.49 -17.23
C GLY A 313 13.68 -24.35 -17.87
N ALA A 314 12.58 -24.55 -17.12
CA ALA A 314 11.24 -24.32 -17.65
C ALA A 314 11.01 -22.82 -17.93
N SER A 315 10.52 -22.52 -19.13
CA SER A 315 10.05 -21.21 -19.54
C SER A 315 8.69 -20.88 -18.94
N GLY A 316 8.34 -19.59 -18.93
CA GLY A 316 7.04 -19.14 -18.44
C GLY A 316 5.86 -19.74 -19.19
N GLU A 317 6.01 -20.04 -20.48
CA GLU A 317 4.99 -20.74 -21.28
C GLU A 317 4.78 -22.19 -20.80
N GLU A 318 5.86 -22.91 -20.47
CA GLU A 318 5.79 -24.28 -19.94
C GLU A 318 5.19 -24.34 -18.52
N LEU A 319 5.28 -23.25 -17.76
CA LEU A 319 4.60 -23.06 -16.47
C LEU A 319 3.10 -22.70 -16.62
N GLY A 320 2.61 -22.57 -17.86
CA GLY A 320 1.22 -22.20 -18.17
C GLY A 320 0.97 -20.68 -18.19
N GLY A 321 2.03 -19.87 -18.25
CA GLY A 321 1.96 -18.42 -18.31
C GLY A 321 1.42 -17.76 -17.03
N ASN A 322 0.66 -16.68 -17.22
CA ASN A 322 0.06 -15.92 -16.13
C ASN A 322 -0.96 -16.76 -15.35
N ARG A 323 -0.80 -16.82 -14.03
CA ARG A 323 -1.76 -17.42 -13.09
C ARG A 323 -2.27 -16.31 -12.18
N VAL A 324 -3.49 -15.84 -12.42
CA VAL A 324 -4.08 -14.68 -11.72
C VAL A 324 -5.46 -15.03 -11.17
N HIS A 325 -5.65 -14.76 -9.88
CA HIS A 325 -6.89 -14.91 -9.12
C HIS A 325 -7.50 -13.56 -8.74
N SER A 326 -6.68 -12.53 -8.57
CA SER A 326 -7.07 -11.19 -8.19
C SER A 326 -7.62 -10.39 -9.39
N ASN A 327 -8.09 -9.17 -9.12
CA ASN A 327 -8.49 -8.22 -10.16
C ASN A 327 -7.33 -7.31 -10.61
N ILE A 328 -6.05 -7.68 -10.39
CA ILE A 328 -4.89 -6.82 -10.67
C ILE A 328 -4.88 -6.22 -12.07
N PHE A 329 -5.21 -6.98 -13.11
CA PHE A 329 -5.28 -6.44 -14.48
C PHE A 329 -6.40 -5.40 -14.64
N LYS A 330 -7.55 -5.59 -13.98
CA LYS A 330 -8.63 -4.59 -14.03
C LYS A 330 -8.26 -3.34 -13.24
N TRP A 331 -7.62 -3.50 -12.09
CA TRP A 331 -7.15 -2.39 -11.26
C TRP A 331 -6.04 -1.60 -11.95
N SER A 332 -5.10 -2.29 -12.60
CA SER A 332 -4.03 -1.64 -13.34
C SER A 332 -4.56 -0.84 -14.53
N GLU A 333 -5.64 -1.26 -15.19
CA GLU A 333 -6.26 -0.45 -16.26
C GLU A 333 -6.80 0.90 -15.79
N LYS A 334 -7.29 1.00 -14.54
CA LYS A 334 -7.74 2.28 -13.96
C LYS A 334 -6.60 3.27 -13.72
N ILE A 335 -5.36 2.80 -13.64
CA ILE A 335 -4.18 3.65 -13.45
C ILE A 335 -3.81 4.32 -14.77
N ASN A 336 -3.99 5.63 -14.82
CA ASN A 336 -3.60 6.46 -15.96
C ASN A 336 -2.10 6.79 -15.90
N LEU A 337 -1.28 5.83 -16.31
CA LEU A 337 0.17 5.98 -16.43
C LEU A 337 0.56 5.91 -17.90
N GLN A 338 1.27 6.92 -18.39
CA GLN A 338 1.86 6.89 -19.74
C GLN A 338 2.99 5.85 -19.78
N LEU A 339 2.83 4.84 -20.64
CA LEU A 339 3.77 3.73 -20.83
C LEU A 339 4.64 3.93 -22.06
#